data_AF-M6FWG7-F1
#
_entry.id   AF-M6FWG7-F1
#
_cell.length_a   1.000
_cell.length_b   1.000
_cell.length_c   1.000
_cell.angle_alpha   90.00
_cell.angle_beta   90.00
_cell.angle_gamma   90.00
#
_symmetry.space_group_name_H-M   'P 1'
#
loop_
_entity.id
_entity.type
_entity.pdbx_description
1 polymer ?
#
loop_
_entity_poly.entity_id
_entity_poly.type
_entity_poly.pdbx_seq_one_letter_code
_entity_poly.pdbx_strand_id
1 'polypeptide(L)'
;MILRILLVGCIFLNSCDKPQNKEETKVEVKTYTKQEKLKMLDAMLSKLLKDIQEKKNFTPFLEVSDEYSGYTINVGESLGEELYGGNFRKEGFSQLEKYVTVEEVIYLLKKGTKQGISENGNGLWIMTTVDRFEYGLDCYFPEKEGRWIVRRFDRLSPERE
;
A
#
# COMPACT_ATOMS: atom_id res chain seq x y z
N MET A 1 -68.96 -43.68 -23.65
CA MET A 1 -69.53 -43.71 -22.28
C MET A 1 -68.52 -43.11 -21.31
N ILE A 2 -69.00 -42.42 -20.25
CA ILE A 2 -68.44 -42.35 -18.87
C ILE A 2 -66.88 -42.31 -18.79
N LEU A 3 -66.17 -41.18 -18.61
CA LEU A 3 -66.20 -40.13 -17.56
C LEU A 3 -65.57 -40.56 -16.20
N ARG A 4 -64.72 -39.67 -15.62
CA ARG A 4 -64.04 -39.75 -14.29
C ARG A 4 -62.82 -40.69 -14.26
N ILE A 5 -61.75 -40.49 -13.46
CA ILE A 5 -61.34 -39.49 -12.44
C ILE A 5 -59.78 -39.47 -12.41
N LEU A 6 -58.97 -38.56 -11.83
CA LEU A 6 -59.07 -37.51 -10.79
C LEU A 6 -58.17 -36.28 -11.16
N LEU A 7 -57.78 -35.46 -10.17
CA LEU A 7 -56.72 -34.43 -10.22
C LEU A 7 -55.50 -34.86 -9.37
N VAL A 8 -54.30 -34.58 -9.88
CA VAL A 8 -53.12 -34.12 -9.10
C VAL A 8 -52.39 -33.14 -10.02
N GLY A 9 -51.98 -31.93 -9.62
CA GLY A 9 -52.07 -31.28 -8.32
C GLY A 9 -50.95 -30.24 -8.24
N CYS A 10 -51.23 -28.99 -8.63
CA CYS A 10 -50.19 -27.99 -8.85
C CYS A 10 -49.50 -27.57 -7.55
N ILE A 11 -48.22 -27.93 -7.39
CA ILE A 11 -47.30 -27.35 -6.40
C ILE A 11 -46.00 -26.91 -7.09
N PHE A 12 -46.15 -25.94 -8.00
CA PHE A 12 -45.12 -24.96 -8.30
C PHE A 12 -45.64 -23.60 -7.81
N LEU A 13 -44.72 -22.66 -7.54
CA LEU A 13 -44.96 -21.36 -6.87
C LEU A 13 -45.22 -21.47 -5.36
N ASN A 14 -44.15 -21.39 -4.56
CA ASN A 14 -44.00 -20.34 -3.55
C ASN A 14 -42.60 -20.37 -2.87
N SER A 15 -41.59 -19.86 -3.59
CA SER A 15 -40.54 -19.05 -2.95
C SER A 15 -40.23 -17.86 -3.85
N CYS A 16 -41.12 -16.87 -3.83
CA CYS A 16 -40.73 -15.52 -4.23
C CYS A 16 -39.93 -14.90 -3.08
N ASP A 17 -38.69 -15.37 -2.92
CA ASP A 17 -37.70 -14.67 -2.11
C ASP A 17 -37.60 -13.24 -2.63
N LYS A 18 -38.05 -12.30 -1.79
CA LYS A 18 -37.97 -10.88 -2.12
C LYS A 18 -36.50 -10.57 -2.39
N PRO A 19 -36.15 -9.80 -3.44
CA PRO A 19 -34.82 -9.21 -3.52
C PRO A 19 -34.65 -8.36 -2.26
N GLN A 20 -33.91 -8.86 -1.29
CA GLN A 20 -33.70 -8.18 -0.03
C GLN A 20 -32.94 -6.91 -0.37
N ASN A 21 -33.62 -5.77 -0.27
CA ASN A 21 -33.10 -4.48 -0.71
C ASN A 21 -31.94 -4.10 0.20
N LYS A 22 -30.74 -4.59 -0.12
CA LYS A 22 -29.49 -4.07 0.39
C LYS A 22 -29.40 -2.66 -0.13
N GLU A 23 -29.83 -1.72 0.70
CA GLU A 23 -29.28 -0.38 0.69
C GLU A 23 -27.77 -0.56 0.87
N GLU A 24 -27.05 -0.63 -0.25
CA GLU A 24 -25.62 -0.46 -0.26
C GLU A 24 -25.38 0.92 0.32
N THR A 25 -24.99 0.98 1.60
CA THR A 25 -24.67 2.23 2.28
C THR A 25 -23.57 2.89 1.48
N LYS A 26 -23.97 3.82 0.62
CA LYS A 26 -23.13 4.40 -0.42
C LYS A 26 -22.19 5.38 0.23
N VAL A 27 -21.16 4.85 0.89
CA VAL A 27 -20.14 5.59 1.62
C VAL A 27 -19.65 6.68 0.67
N GLU A 28 -19.95 7.93 1.04
CA GLU A 28 -19.65 9.08 0.20
C GLU A 28 -18.15 9.33 0.28
N VAL A 29 -17.41 8.61 -0.57
CA VAL A 29 -15.96 8.72 -0.68
C VAL A 29 -15.65 10.15 -1.10
N LYS A 30 -15.09 10.94 -0.17
CA LYS A 30 -14.66 12.31 -0.47
C LYS A 30 -13.73 12.26 -1.69
N THR A 31 -14.05 13.04 -2.71
CA THR A 31 -13.13 13.29 -3.83
C THR A 31 -12.00 14.21 -3.36
N TYR A 32 -10.75 13.81 -3.58
CA TYR A 32 -9.57 14.65 -3.32
C TYR A 32 -8.91 15.06 -4.64
N THR A 33 -8.56 16.34 -4.76
CA THR A 33 -7.78 16.85 -5.91
C THR A 33 -6.32 16.37 -5.87
N LYS A 34 -5.65 16.34 -7.03
CA LYS A 34 -4.21 16.03 -7.13
C LYS A 34 -3.35 16.93 -6.25
N GLN A 35 -3.72 18.22 -6.11
CA GLN A 35 -2.99 19.17 -5.27
C GLN A 35 -3.20 18.93 -3.78
N GLU A 36 -4.42 18.61 -3.33
CA GLU A 36 -4.66 18.18 -1.94
C GLU A 36 -3.86 16.92 -1.61
N LYS A 37 -3.91 15.91 -2.48
CA LYS A 37 -3.15 14.66 -2.31
C LYS A 37 -1.66 14.95 -2.15
N LEU A 38 -1.03 15.67 -3.07
CA LEU A 38 0.40 15.98 -2.98
C LEU A 38 0.75 16.79 -1.71
N LYS A 39 -0.09 17.73 -1.29
CA LYS A 39 0.10 18.45 0.00
C LYS A 39 -0.01 17.52 1.22
N MET A 40 -0.91 16.54 1.19
CA MET A 40 -1.06 15.54 2.25
C MET A 40 0.10 14.54 2.27
N LEU A 41 0.71 14.25 1.12
CA LEU A 41 1.95 13.47 1.04
C LEU A 41 3.11 14.22 1.67
N ASP A 42 3.30 15.50 1.33
CA ASP A 42 4.39 16.32 1.89
C ASP A 42 4.29 16.42 3.41
N ALA A 43 3.07 16.52 3.96
CA ALA A 43 2.83 16.45 5.40
C ALA A 43 3.15 15.06 5.99
N MET A 44 2.74 13.96 5.33
CA MET A 44 3.04 12.59 5.77
C MET A 44 4.54 12.30 5.79
N LEU A 45 5.27 12.61 4.70
CA LEU A 45 6.71 12.42 4.60
C LEU A 45 7.48 13.28 5.61
N SER A 46 7.03 14.53 5.84
CA SER A 46 7.62 15.41 6.87
C SER A 46 7.45 14.85 8.28
N LYS A 47 6.27 14.28 8.61
CA LYS A 47 6.02 13.61 9.89
C LYS A 47 6.88 12.34 10.02
N LEU A 48 6.86 11.48 9.00
CA LEU A 48 7.64 10.23 8.96
C LEU A 48 9.13 10.50 9.18
N LEU A 49 9.69 11.50 8.49
CA LEU A 49 11.09 11.91 8.67
C LEU A 49 11.36 12.38 10.10
N LYS A 50 10.51 13.25 10.68
CA LYS A 50 10.66 13.72 12.07
C LYS A 50 10.65 12.54 13.04
N ASP A 51 9.67 11.66 12.93
CA ASP A 51 9.47 10.55 13.85
C ASP A 51 10.60 9.51 13.76
N ILE A 52 11.14 9.25 12.57
CA ILE A 52 12.32 8.40 12.40
C ILE A 52 13.56 9.09 13.00
N GLN A 53 13.73 10.40 12.79
CA GLN A 53 14.82 11.18 13.39
C GLN A 53 14.76 11.22 14.93
N GLU A 54 13.57 11.16 15.52
CA GLU A 54 13.34 11.17 16.98
C GLU A 54 13.41 9.76 17.59
N LYS A 55 12.71 8.76 17.03
CA LYS A 55 12.62 7.40 17.59
C LYS A 55 13.85 6.53 17.30
N LYS A 56 14.68 6.88 16.30
CA LYS A 56 15.89 6.13 15.88
C LYS A 56 15.65 4.66 15.51
N ASN A 57 14.49 4.35 14.94
CA ASN A 57 14.12 3.02 14.45
C ASN A 57 12.99 3.13 13.41
N PHE A 58 12.59 2.00 12.82
CA PHE A 58 11.60 1.96 11.74
C PHE A 58 10.13 1.89 12.22
N THR A 59 9.86 1.90 13.53
CA THR A 59 8.47 1.85 14.04
C THR A 59 7.53 2.95 13.53
N PRO A 60 7.97 4.17 13.13
CA PRO A 60 7.10 5.15 12.47
C PRO A 60 6.40 4.66 11.19
N PHE A 61 6.96 3.67 10.48
CA PHE A 61 6.30 3.11 9.28
C PHE A 61 4.91 2.54 9.61
N LEU A 62 4.70 2.00 10.82
CA LEU A 62 3.39 1.49 11.28
C LEU A 62 2.26 2.53 11.24
N GLU A 63 2.59 3.82 11.30
CA GLU A 63 1.62 4.92 11.28
C GLU A 63 1.21 5.31 9.85
N VAL A 64 2.03 4.94 8.86
CA VAL A 64 1.88 5.32 7.44
C VAL A 64 1.77 4.11 6.51
N SER A 65 1.66 2.89 7.03
CA SER A 65 1.55 1.65 6.25
C SER A 65 0.13 1.05 6.30
N ASP A 66 -0.05 -0.05 5.58
CA ASP A 66 -1.18 -1.00 5.72
C ASP A 66 -0.67 -2.42 6.02
N GLU A 67 -1.55 -3.42 5.99
CA GLU A 67 -1.19 -4.81 6.28
C GLU A 67 -0.42 -5.52 5.15
N TYR A 68 -0.44 -4.98 3.92
CA TYR A 68 0.26 -5.47 2.73
C TYR A 68 1.61 -4.79 2.51
N SER A 69 1.89 -3.73 3.28
CA SER A 69 3.03 -2.86 3.09
C SER A 69 4.33 -3.45 3.63
N GLY A 70 5.45 -3.17 2.97
CA GLY A 70 6.72 -3.83 3.26
C GLY A 70 7.93 -3.29 2.53
N TYR A 71 8.89 -4.18 2.24
CA TYR A 71 10.15 -3.79 1.62
C TYR A 71 10.78 -4.88 0.76
N THR A 72 11.62 -4.47 -0.19
CA THR A 72 12.54 -5.34 -0.95
C THR A 72 13.97 -4.80 -0.83
N ILE A 73 14.92 -5.68 -0.51
CA ILE A 73 16.31 -5.31 -0.30
C ILE A 73 17.18 -6.26 -1.12
N ASN A 74 18.00 -5.73 -2.02
CA ASN A 74 19.11 -6.47 -2.60
C ASN A 74 20.27 -6.46 -1.59
N VAL A 75 20.64 -7.63 -1.10
CA VAL A 75 21.71 -7.81 -0.09
C VAL A 75 23.04 -8.23 -0.71
N GLY A 76 23.19 -8.08 -2.03
CA GLY A 76 24.15 -8.78 -2.90
C GLY A 76 25.63 -8.74 -2.48
N GLU A 77 26.02 -9.65 -1.59
CA GLU A 77 27.41 -9.95 -1.25
C GLU A 77 28.07 -10.82 -2.33
N SER A 78 28.44 -10.17 -3.44
CA SER A 78 29.43 -10.61 -4.46
C SER A 78 29.12 -11.79 -5.39
N LEU A 79 28.19 -12.72 -5.07
CA LEU A 79 27.99 -13.95 -5.87
C LEU A 79 26.56 -14.29 -6.30
N GLY A 80 25.57 -13.49 -5.92
CA GLY A 80 24.18 -13.66 -6.37
C GLY A 80 23.29 -12.50 -5.99
N GLU A 81 22.25 -12.25 -6.78
CA GLU A 81 21.25 -11.20 -6.51
C GLU A 81 20.21 -11.72 -5.50
N GLU A 82 20.64 -11.92 -4.26
CA GLU A 82 19.73 -12.25 -3.15
C GLU A 82 18.83 -11.05 -2.85
N LEU A 83 17.56 -11.17 -3.27
CA LEU A 83 16.49 -10.26 -2.91
C LEU A 83 15.80 -10.74 -1.63
N TYR A 84 15.97 -10.00 -0.54
CA TYR A 84 15.24 -10.22 0.70
C TYR A 84 13.96 -9.37 0.73
N GLY A 85 12.83 -9.98 1.09
CA GLY A 85 11.53 -9.32 1.17
C GLY A 85 10.90 -9.46 2.55
N GLY A 86 10.25 -8.40 3.04
CA GLY A 86 9.57 -8.39 4.34
C GLY A 86 8.43 -7.38 4.42
N ASN A 87 7.77 -7.29 5.57
CA ASN A 87 6.62 -6.41 5.79
C ASN A 87 6.84 -5.44 6.96
N PHE A 88 6.14 -4.30 6.95
CA PHE A 88 6.21 -3.29 8.01
C PHE A 88 5.38 -3.72 9.22
N ARG A 89 5.91 -4.71 9.94
CA ARG A 89 5.36 -5.25 11.20
C ARG A 89 6.52 -5.39 12.19
N LYS A 90 6.23 -5.48 13.50
CA LYS A 90 7.25 -5.49 14.56
C LYS A 90 8.37 -6.52 14.34
N GLU A 91 8.00 -7.73 13.92
CA GLU A 91 8.95 -8.81 13.59
C GLU A 91 9.77 -8.47 12.34
N GLY A 92 9.11 -7.97 11.28
CA GLY A 92 9.75 -7.59 10.02
C GLY A 92 10.75 -6.44 10.14
N PHE A 93 10.64 -5.54 11.11
CA PHE A 93 11.65 -4.50 11.32
C PHE A 93 13.01 -5.05 11.74
N SER A 94 13.07 -6.16 12.49
CA SER A 94 14.36 -6.76 12.92
C SER A 94 15.25 -7.20 11.75
N GLN A 95 14.64 -7.57 10.61
CA GLN A 95 15.34 -7.92 9.39
C GLN A 95 15.61 -6.70 8.49
N LEU A 96 14.79 -5.65 8.58
CA LEU A 96 15.09 -4.35 7.94
C LEU A 96 16.34 -3.73 8.59
N GLU A 97 16.41 -3.73 9.92
CA GLU A 97 17.54 -3.24 10.75
C GLU A 97 18.85 -4.03 10.54
N LYS A 98 18.77 -5.25 9.99
CA LYS A 98 19.94 -6.06 9.62
C LYS A 98 20.64 -5.57 8.35
N TYR A 99 19.90 -4.98 7.41
CA TYR A 99 20.39 -4.67 6.06
C TYR A 99 20.25 -3.18 5.67
N VAL A 100 19.55 -2.38 6.48
CA VAL A 100 19.22 -0.97 6.21
C VAL A 100 19.36 -0.17 7.49
N THR A 101 20.13 0.91 7.42
CA THR A 101 20.29 1.89 8.49
C THR A 101 19.15 2.90 8.52
N VAL A 102 18.92 3.49 9.70
CA VAL A 102 17.99 4.61 9.87
C VAL A 102 18.46 5.83 9.05
N GLU A 103 19.77 5.99 8.89
CA GLU A 103 20.44 7.02 8.12
C GLU A 103 20.17 6.93 6.62
N GLU A 104 20.16 5.74 6.01
CA GLU A 104 19.76 5.53 4.61
C GLU A 104 18.30 5.97 4.35
N VAL A 105 17.38 5.61 5.25
CA VAL A 105 15.97 6.03 5.14
C VAL A 105 15.81 7.55 5.37
N ILE A 106 16.56 8.13 6.31
CA ILE A 106 16.61 9.59 6.52
C ILE A 106 17.18 10.29 5.27
N TYR A 107 18.15 9.70 4.57
CA TYR A 107 18.69 10.24 3.34
C TYR A 107 17.65 10.23 2.22
N LEU A 108 16.98 9.09 1.98
CA LEU A 108 15.88 8.97 1.02
C LEU A 108 14.78 10.01 1.29
N LEU A 109 14.34 10.16 2.53
CA LEU A 109 13.30 11.13 2.90
C LEU A 109 13.73 12.61 2.79
N LYS A 110 15.05 12.90 2.70
CA LYS A 110 15.61 14.26 2.54
C LYS A 110 16.10 14.60 1.13
N LYS A 111 16.43 13.58 0.33
CA LYS A 111 17.10 13.71 -0.99
C LYS A 111 16.35 13.03 -2.12
N GLY A 112 15.36 12.22 -1.79
CA GLY A 112 14.48 11.55 -2.74
C GLY A 112 13.64 12.53 -3.57
N THR A 113 13.55 12.23 -4.86
CA THR A 113 12.78 12.96 -5.85
C THR A 113 11.43 12.28 -6.06
N LYS A 114 10.35 13.06 -6.26
CA LYS A 114 9.04 12.52 -6.61
C LYS A 114 9.02 12.12 -8.08
N GLN A 115 8.89 10.84 -8.38
CA GLN A 115 8.88 10.27 -9.73
C GLN A 115 7.62 9.43 -9.97
N GLY A 116 7.31 9.12 -11.24
CA GLY A 116 6.18 8.26 -11.61
C GLY A 116 4.80 8.75 -11.17
N ILE A 117 4.61 10.07 -10.98
CA ILE A 117 3.38 10.63 -10.42
C ILE A 117 2.19 10.37 -11.35
N SER A 118 1.27 9.51 -10.92
CA SER A 118 0.09 9.12 -11.71
C SER A 118 -0.76 10.33 -12.11
N GLU A 119 -1.53 10.22 -13.20
CA GLU A 119 -2.34 11.33 -13.73
C GLU A 119 -3.26 11.94 -12.68
N ASN A 120 -3.99 11.11 -11.93
CA ASN A 120 -4.87 11.49 -10.81
C ASN A 120 -4.13 11.90 -9.51
N GLY A 121 -2.82 11.64 -9.41
CA GLY A 121 -2.01 11.93 -8.23
C GLY A 121 -2.20 10.96 -7.06
N ASN A 122 -2.70 9.75 -7.32
CA ASN A 122 -2.93 8.71 -6.31
C ASN A 122 -1.74 7.75 -6.12
N GLY A 123 -0.72 7.77 -6.98
CA GLY A 123 0.47 6.94 -6.84
C GLY A 123 1.72 7.70 -7.28
N LEU A 124 2.83 7.52 -6.57
CA LEU A 124 4.16 7.99 -6.98
C LEU A 124 5.26 7.25 -6.22
N TRP A 125 6.50 7.39 -6.70
CA TRP A 125 7.70 6.93 -6.01
C TRP A 125 8.51 8.10 -5.48
N ILE A 126 9.10 7.96 -4.28
CA ILE A 126 10.23 8.79 -3.83
C ILE A 126 11.51 8.02 -4.17
N MET A 127 12.41 8.59 -4.98
CA MET A 127 13.59 7.88 -5.49
C MET A 127 14.89 8.67 -5.36
N THR A 128 15.97 7.99 -4.94
CA THR A 128 17.36 8.52 -4.98
C THR A 128 18.36 7.38 -5.15
N THR A 129 19.54 7.68 -5.68
CA THR A 129 20.63 6.71 -5.90
C THR A 129 21.87 7.17 -5.14
N VAL A 130 22.42 6.32 -4.27
CA VAL A 130 23.62 6.62 -3.47
C VAL A 130 24.38 5.33 -3.13
N ASP A 131 25.71 5.40 -3.06
CA ASP A 131 26.60 4.28 -2.69
C ASP A 131 26.35 2.94 -3.40
N ARG A 132 26.00 3.03 -4.70
CA ARG A 132 25.63 1.90 -5.58
C ARG A 132 24.35 1.17 -5.16
N PHE A 133 23.40 1.87 -4.54
CA PHE A 133 22.03 1.39 -4.38
C PHE A 133 21.04 2.44 -4.88
N GLU A 134 19.99 1.98 -5.55
CA GLU A 134 18.77 2.75 -5.76
C GLU A 134 17.84 2.54 -4.56
N TYR A 135 17.29 3.64 -4.04
CA TYR A 135 16.36 3.66 -2.92
C TYR A 135 15.01 4.17 -3.39
N GLY A 136 13.96 3.39 -3.15
CA GLY A 136 12.59 3.67 -3.56
C GLY A 136 11.62 3.74 -2.39
N LEU A 137 10.56 4.55 -2.53
CA LEU A 137 9.41 4.57 -1.62
C LEU A 137 8.10 4.64 -2.42
N ASP A 138 7.44 3.49 -2.64
CA ASP A 138 6.12 3.42 -3.27
C ASP A 138 5.07 4.01 -2.33
N CYS A 139 4.44 5.11 -2.76
CA CYS A 139 3.41 5.82 -2.03
C CYS A 139 2.10 5.76 -2.81
N TYR A 140 0.99 5.42 -2.12
CA TYR A 140 -0.35 5.32 -2.70
C TYR A 140 -1.41 6.02 -1.85
N PHE A 141 -2.44 6.57 -2.50
CA PHE A 141 -3.58 7.25 -1.88
C PHE A 141 -4.90 6.54 -2.22
N PRO A 142 -5.40 5.64 -1.35
CA PRO A 142 -6.77 5.15 -1.45
C PRO A 142 -7.75 6.23 -0.97
N GLU A 143 -8.57 6.74 -1.90
CA GLU A 143 -9.61 7.75 -1.63
C GLU A 143 -10.51 7.38 -0.43
N LYS A 144 -10.76 6.07 -0.25
CA LYS A 144 -11.57 5.51 0.84
C LYS A 144 -10.99 5.70 2.23
N GLU A 145 -9.67 5.79 2.38
CA GLU A 145 -9.01 6.07 3.67
C GLU A 145 -8.67 7.55 3.83
N GLY A 146 -8.59 8.31 2.72
CA GLY A 146 -8.29 9.74 2.77
C GLY A 146 -6.90 10.07 3.30
N ARG A 147 -5.95 9.12 3.26
CA ARG A 147 -4.54 9.26 3.66
C ARG A 147 -3.61 8.66 2.62
N TRP A 148 -2.31 8.99 2.71
CA TRP A 148 -1.27 8.26 2.00
C TRP A 148 -0.81 7.04 2.78
N ILE A 149 -0.43 6.01 2.03
CA ILE A 149 0.14 4.76 2.51
C ILE A 149 1.50 4.58 1.82
N VAL A 150 2.55 4.33 2.61
CA VAL A 150 3.82 3.79 2.12
C VAL A 150 3.65 2.29 1.92
N ARG A 151 3.55 1.84 0.67
CA ARG A 151 3.36 0.43 0.33
C ARG A 151 4.68 -0.35 0.33
N ARG A 152 5.75 0.29 -0.12
CA ARG A 152 7.05 -0.36 -0.28
C ARG A 152 8.20 0.60 0.00
N PHE A 153 9.19 0.13 0.77
CA PHE A 153 10.55 0.68 0.73
C PHE A 153 11.45 -0.27 -0.08
N ASP A 154 12.20 0.25 -1.03
CA ASP A 154 13.14 -0.55 -1.82
C ASP A 154 14.57 -0.06 -1.62
N ARG A 155 15.51 -1.00 -1.56
CA ARG A 155 16.96 -0.77 -1.57
C ARG A 155 17.58 -1.79 -2.53
N LEU A 156 17.71 -1.42 -3.80
CA LEU A 156 18.09 -2.32 -4.87
C LEU A 156 19.48 -1.96 -5.39
N SER A 157 20.23 -2.94 -5.91
CA SER A 157 21.36 -2.64 -6.79
C SER A 157 20.84 -1.87 -8.02
N PRO A 158 21.62 -0.97 -8.62
CA PRO A 158 21.16 -0.20 -9.77
C PRO A 158 20.96 -1.14 -10.96
N GLU A 159 20.01 -0.83 -11.83
CA GLU A 159 20.00 -1.47 -13.15
C GLU A 159 21.34 -1.19 -13.86
N ARG A 160 21.86 -2.19 -14.56
CA ARG A 160 23.18 -2.10 -15.21
C ARG A 160 23.03 -1.30 -16.50
N GLU A 161 23.75 -0.17 -16.59
CA GLU A 161 23.97 0.58 -17.85
C GLU A 161 24.67 -0.29 -18.92
#